data_AF-A0A5C8CH18-F1
#
_entry.id   AF-A0A5C8CH18-F1
#
_cell.length_a   1.000
_cell.length_b   1.000
_cell.length_c   1.000
_cell.angle_alpha   90.00
_cell.angle_beta   90.00
_cell.angle_gamma   90.00
#
_symmetry.space_group_name_H-M   'P 1'
#
loop_
_entity.id
_entity.type
_entity.pdbx_description
1 polymer ?
#
loop_
_entity_poly.entity_id
_entity_poly.type
_entity_poly.pdbx_seq_one_letter_code
_entity_poly.pdbx_strand_id
1 'polypeptide(L)'
;MNNTKTIFKSLLIMIVAISLFTVSCSKDEGGTKTPTNPTPKDSATLLTDILRGLGALKGTGQEATVTMVDLSNIQPKSGEAAISGANKSYDKVKTALSEPLKKANFINDKIELTADATIPIKPTGAASLDVKLIFKAKAPYEFDTTITTGAAYIYSDSDKTATLTLKISPEGVKWE
;
A
#
# COMPACT_ATOMS: atom_id res chain seq x y z
N MET A 1 24.37 14.45 -51.11
CA MET A 1 24.93 15.12 -49.93
C MET A 1 23.77 15.54 -49.04
N ASN A 2 23.78 15.04 -47.79
CA ASN A 2 23.24 15.62 -46.55
C ASN A 2 23.16 14.48 -45.51
N ASN A 3 24.32 14.07 -45.01
CA ASN A 3 24.42 13.20 -43.83
C ASN A 3 24.59 14.11 -42.61
N THR A 4 23.50 14.31 -41.87
CA THR A 4 23.51 15.05 -40.62
C THR A 4 24.32 14.26 -39.59
N LYS A 5 25.48 14.81 -39.24
CA LYS A 5 26.36 14.36 -38.16
C LYS A 5 25.61 14.47 -36.83
N THR A 6 25.20 13.36 -36.24
CA THR A 6 24.79 13.34 -34.82
C THR A 6 26.04 13.34 -33.96
N ILE A 7 26.25 14.51 -33.39
CA ILE A 7 27.32 14.90 -32.49
C ILE A 7 27.13 14.17 -31.16
N PHE A 8 28.16 13.42 -30.77
CA PHE A 8 28.55 13.07 -29.40
C PHE A 8 27.48 13.25 -28.29
N LYS A 9 26.87 12.14 -27.91
CA LYS A 9 26.46 11.93 -26.51
C LYS A 9 27.14 10.66 -26.01
N SER A 10 28.43 10.81 -25.71
CA SER A 10 29.08 10.01 -24.67
C SER A 10 28.31 10.27 -23.38
N LEU A 11 27.30 9.44 -23.09
CA LEU A 11 26.75 9.36 -21.74
C LEU A 11 27.50 8.23 -21.05
N LEU A 12 28.63 8.64 -20.49
CA LEU A 12 29.49 7.89 -19.60
C LEU A 12 28.63 7.12 -18.59
N ILE A 13 28.68 5.78 -18.66
CA ILE A 13 28.16 4.91 -17.62
C ILE A 13 29.10 5.09 -16.43
N MET A 14 28.73 5.97 -15.50
CA MET A 14 29.37 6.04 -14.20
C MET A 14 28.90 4.84 -13.39
N ILE A 15 29.57 3.70 -13.59
CA ILE A 15 29.56 2.59 -12.64
C ILE A 15 30.25 3.11 -11.38
N VAL A 16 29.46 3.51 -10.38
CA VAL A 16 29.97 3.58 -9.00
C VAL A 16 30.08 2.14 -8.53
N ALA A 17 31.24 1.55 -8.80
CA ALA A 17 31.67 0.34 -8.13
C ALA A 17 31.97 0.68 -6.67
N ILE A 18 31.28 -0.03 -5.78
CA ILE A 18 31.85 -0.64 -4.57
C ILE A 18 32.86 0.27 -3.85
N SER A 19 32.34 1.14 -2.98
CA SER A 19 33.05 1.42 -1.74
C SER A 19 32.54 0.45 -0.68
N LEU A 20 33.24 -0.70 -0.62
CA LEU A 20 33.45 -1.43 0.62
C LEU A 20 34.18 -0.47 1.58
N PHE A 21 33.44 0.36 2.32
CA PHE A 21 33.98 0.90 3.56
C PHE A 21 33.64 -0.07 4.69
N THR A 22 34.57 -1.00 4.85
CA THR A 22 34.92 -1.62 6.12
C THR A 22 35.11 -0.56 7.20
N VAL A 23 34.33 -0.60 8.29
CA VAL A 23 34.75 -0.48 9.70
C VAL A 23 33.48 -0.57 10.55
N SER A 24 33.37 -1.40 11.58
CA SER A 24 34.40 -1.97 12.43
C SER A 24 34.03 -3.42 12.74
N CYS A 25 34.98 -4.35 12.65
CA CYS A 25 34.95 -5.48 13.56
C CYS A 25 35.03 -4.86 14.95
N SER A 26 33.87 -4.67 15.59
CA SER A 26 33.75 -4.48 17.03
C SER A 26 34.33 -5.74 17.66
N LYS A 27 35.66 -5.72 17.78
CA LYS A 27 36.42 -6.45 18.75
C LYS A 27 35.81 -6.08 20.10
N ASP A 28 35.21 -7.10 20.71
CA ASP A 28 35.27 -7.33 22.14
C ASP A 28 34.75 -6.20 23.03
N GLU A 29 33.48 -6.32 23.42
CA GLU A 29 33.08 -6.37 24.82
C GLU A 29 31.63 -6.87 24.87
N GLY A 30 31.40 -7.94 25.63
CA GLY A 30 30.17 -8.73 25.62
C GLY A 30 28.88 -7.92 25.65
N GLY A 31 28.03 -8.16 24.65
CA GLY A 31 26.66 -7.69 24.63
C GLY A 31 25.95 -8.25 23.40
N THR A 32 25.03 -9.18 23.62
CA THR A 32 24.11 -9.78 22.63
C THR A 32 23.17 -8.74 22.02
N LYS A 33 23.70 -7.78 21.26
CA LYS A 33 22.88 -6.90 20.42
C LYS A 33 22.88 -7.45 19.00
N THR A 34 21.87 -8.27 18.73
CA THR A 34 21.44 -8.59 17.38
C THR A 34 21.29 -7.27 16.61
N PRO A 35 21.83 -7.14 15.38
CA PRO A 35 21.62 -5.97 14.55
C PRO A 35 20.12 -5.74 14.40
N THR A 36 19.60 -4.63 14.94
CA THR A 36 18.21 -4.24 14.72
C THR A 36 18.06 -3.77 13.28
N ASN A 37 17.20 -4.43 12.52
CA ASN A 37 16.84 -4.05 11.16
C ASN A 37 16.43 -2.57 11.09
N PRO A 38 16.71 -1.85 9.99
CA PRO A 38 16.22 -0.50 9.82
C PRO A 38 14.70 -0.53 9.78
N THR A 39 14.05 -0.09 10.86
CA THR A 39 12.60 0.00 10.93
C THR A 39 12.12 1.19 10.08
N PRO A 40 11.20 1.03 9.11
CA PRO A 40 10.46 2.13 8.51
C PRO A 40 9.87 3.01 9.60
N LYS A 41 10.41 4.23 9.72
CA LYS A 41 9.88 5.27 10.60
C LYS A 41 8.47 5.63 10.14
N ASP A 42 7.52 5.50 11.06
CA ASP A 42 6.08 5.74 10.91
C ASP A 42 5.42 4.87 9.83
N SER A 43 5.50 3.55 10.04
CA SER A 43 4.93 2.55 9.13
C SER A 43 3.42 2.71 8.92
N ALA A 44 2.67 3.13 9.94
CA ALA A 44 1.22 3.33 9.86
C ALA A 44 0.86 4.54 8.98
N THR A 45 1.56 5.67 9.14
CA THR A 45 1.37 6.84 8.26
C THR A 45 1.76 6.49 6.83
N LEU A 46 2.90 5.82 6.60
CA LEU A 46 3.31 5.37 5.26
C LEU A 46 2.24 4.51 4.58
N LEU A 47 1.71 3.50 5.28
CA LEU A 47 0.63 2.66 4.74
C LEU A 47 -0.64 3.46 4.43
N THR A 48 -1.03 4.37 5.33
CA THR A 48 -2.21 5.20 5.15
C THR A 48 -2.04 6.12 3.95
N ASP A 49 -0.87 6.72 3.78
CA ASP A 49 -0.56 7.64 2.67
C ASP A 49 -0.49 6.93 1.33
N ILE A 50 0.02 5.68 1.27
CA ILE A 50 -0.04 4.86 0.04
C ILE A 50 -1.50 4.64 -0.37
N LEU A 51 -2.36 4.27 0.58
CA LEU A 51 -3.77 4.02 0.31
C LEU A 51 -4.52 5.31 -0.08
N ARG A 52 -4.26 6.43 0.60
CA ARG A 52 -4.81 7.75 0.22
C ARG A 52 -4.30 8.20 -1.15
N GLY A 53 -3.06 7.86 -1.49
CA GLY A 53 -2.44 8.15 -2.78
C GLY A 53 -3.13 7.47 -3.97
N LEU A 54 -3.90 6.39 -3.73
CA LEU A 54 -4.79 5.81 -4.76
C LEU A 54 -5.92 6.78 -5.14
N GLY A 55 -6.30 7.66 -4.22
CA GLY A 55 -7.26 8.73 -4.43
C GLY A 55 -8.67 8.24 -4.78
N ALA A 56 -9.35 9.03 -5.62
CA ALA A 56 -10.64 8.68 -6.21
C ALA A 56 -10.46 7.64 -7.32
N LEU A 57 -10.88 6.40 -7.04
CA LEU A 57 -10.95 5.31 -8.01
C LEU A 57 -12.15 5.53 -8.92
N LYS A 58 -11.91 5.64 -10.22
CA LYS A 58 -12.92 5.99 -11.21
C LYS A 58 -13.42 4.79 -12.00
N GLY A 59 -14.53 4.96 -12.69
CA GLY A 59 -15.02 4.01 -13.67
C GLY A 59 -14.10 3.87 -14.88
N THR A 60 -14.47 3.00 -15.80
CA THR A 60 -13.75 2.77 -17.05
C THR A 60 -14.55 3.27 -18.25
N GLY A 61 -13.88 3.53 -19.38
CA GLY A 61 -14.55 3.94 -20.62
C GLY A 61 -15.31 5.26 -20.45
N GLN A 62 -16.61 5.25 -20.74
CA GLN A 62 -17.47 6.44 -20.64
C GLN A 62 -17.63 6.96 -19.21
N GLU A 63 -17.27 6.17 -18.20
CA GLU A 63 -17.37 6.54 -16.79
C GLU A 63 -16.02 6.93 -16.16
N ALA A 64 -15.00 7.21 -16.99
CA ALA A 64 -13.64 7.54 -16.53
C ALA A 64 -13.54 8.81 -15.67
N THR A 65 -14.59 9.63 -15.61
CA THR A 65 -14.69 10.82 -14.75
C THR A 65 -15.54 10.59 -13.50
N VAL A 66 -16.30 9.49 -13.44
CA VAL A 66 -17.19 9.16 -12.33
C VAL A 66 -16.41 8.43 -11.25
N THR A 67 -16.42 8.97 -10.04
CA THR A 67 -15.82 8.32 -8.87
C THR A 67 -16.66 7.13 -8.44
N MET A 68 -16.04 5.97 -8.32
CA MET A 68 -16.66 4.75 -7.81
C MET A 68 -16.39 4.59 -6.32
N VAL A 69 -15.17 4.87 -5.86
CA VAL A 69 -14.77 4.84 -4.45
C VAL A 69 -13.67 5.87 -4.26
N ASP A 70 -13.68 6.63 -3.16
CA ASP A 70 -12.61 7.57 -2.84
C ASP A 70 -11.86 7.16 -1.56
N LEU A 71 -10.57 6.89 -1.71
CA LEU A 71 -9.68 6.52 -0.60
C LEU A 71 -8.91 7.72 -0.03
N SER A 72 -9.00 8.91 -0.65
CA SER A 72 -8.16 10.08 -0.31
C SER A 72 -8.25 10.51 1.15
N ASN A 73 -9.39 10.24 1.80
CA ASN A 73 -9.72 10.72 3.14
C ASN A 73 -9.86 9.61 4.18
N ILE A 74 -9.41 8.39 3.89
CA ILE A 74 -9.51 7.30 4.88
C ILE A 74 -8.76 7.65 6.18
N GLN A 75 -9.34 7.24 7.30
CA GLN A 75 -8.76 7.39 8.63
C GLN A 75 -8.77 6.04 9.34
N PRO A 76 -7.75 5.20 9.12
CA PRO A 76 -7.64 3.92 9.80
C PRO A 76 -7.71 4.06 11.33
N LYS A 77 -8.62 3.28 11.93
CA LYS A 77 -8.78 3.18 13.38
C LYS A 77 -9.29 1.80 13.72
N SER A 78 -8.65 1.17 14.70
CA SER A 78 -8.98 -0.17 15.19
C SER A 78 -9.03 -1.22 14.08
N GLY A 79 -8.17 -1.09 13.06
CA GLY A 79 -8.16 -2.01 11.91
C GLY A 79 -9.21 -1.74 10.85
N GLU A 80 -9.96 -0.65 10.96
CA GLU A 80 -11.03 -0.31 10.02
C GLU A 80 -10.82 1.08 9.43
N ALA A 81 -11.23 1.27 8.18
CA ALA A 81 -11.35 2.58 7.56
C ALA A 81 -12.72 2.68 6.89
N ALA A 82 -13.57 3.58 7.37
CA ALA A 82 -14.88 3.82 6.77
C ALA A 82 -14.75 4.67 5.50
N ILE A 83 -15.46 4.28 4.45
CA ILE A 83 -15.59 5.01 3.19
C ILE A 83 -17.07 5.13 2.89
N SER A 84 -17.61 6.35 2.87
CA SER A 84 -19.02 6.62 2.61
C SER A 84 -19.21 7.24 1.23
N GLY A 85 -20.35 6.97 0.58
CA GLY A 85 -20.70 7.60 -0.69
C GLY A 85 -19.98 7.00 -1.89
N ALA A 86 -19.63 5.71 -1.83
CA ALA A 86 -19.19 4.99 -3.02
C ALA A 86 -20.33 4.89 -4.04
N ASN A 87 -20.04 4.71 -5.33
CA ASN A 87 -21.09 4.49 -6.33
C ASN A 87 -21.97 3.30 -5.93
N LYS A 88 -23.29 3.45 -6.10
CA LYS A 88 -24.26 2.42 -5.68
C LYS A 88 -24.13 1.10 -6.44
N SER A 89 -23.57 1.11 -7.65
CA SER A 89 -23.37 -0.11 -8.43
C SER A 89 -22.21 -0.94 -7.88
N TYR A 90 -22.53 -2.09 -7.30
CA TYR A 90 -21.53 -2.99 -6.71
C TYR A 90 -20.51 -3.46 -7.76
N ASP A 91 -20.96 -3.82 -8.97
CA ASP A 91 -20.06 -4.34 -9.99
C ASP A 91 -19.04 -3.28 -10.47
N LYS A 92 -19.46 -2.00 -10.52
CA LYS A 92 -18.56 -0.89 -10.85
C LYS A 92 -17.56 -0.63 -9.73
N VAL A 93 -18.01 -0.62 -8.49
CA VAL A 93 -17.14 -0.48 -7.31
C VAL A 93 -16.14 -1.64 -7.24
N LYS A 94 -16.60 -2.88 -7.40
CA LYS A 94 -15.74 -4.07 -7.47
C LYS A 94 -14.69 -3.94 -8.56
N THR A 95 -15.08 -3.52 -9.76
CA THR A 95 -14.15 -3.34 -10.88
C THR A 95 -13.10 -2.26 -10.56
N ALA A 96 -13.53 -1.11 -10.04
CA ALA A 96 -12.65 -0.01 -9.69
C ALA A 96 -11.63 -0.38 -8.59
N LEU A 97 -12.01 -1.27 -7.65
CA LEU A 97 -11.13 -1.76 -6.59
C LEU A 97 -10.18 -2.89 -7.04
N SER A 98 -10.62 -3.72 -7.99
CA SER A 98 -9.94 -4.98 -8.33
C SER A 98 -8.56 -4.78 -8.95
N GLU A 99 -8.33 -3.70 -9.70
CA GLU A 99 -7.02 -3.44 -10.31
C GLU A 99 -6.05 -2.75 -9.32
N PRO A 100 -6.41 -1.63 -8.67
CA PRO A 100 -5.48 -0.92 -7.77
C PRO A 100 -5.07 -1.73 -6.54
N LEU A 101 -5.92 -2.66 -6.09
CA LEU A 101 -5.67 -3.48 -4.90
C LEU A 101 -5.06 -4.85 -5.23
N LYS A 102 -4.49 -5.03 -6.43
CA LYS A 102 -3.59 -6.14 -6.72
C LYS A 102 -2.27 -5.94 -6.03
N LYS A 103 -1.68 -7.03 -5.54
CA LYS A 103 -0.33 -7.03 -4.97
C LYS A 103 0.69 -6.46 -5.95
N ALA A 104 0.59 -6.82 -7.23
CA ALA A 104 1.50 -6.34 -8.26
C ALA A 104 1.39 -4.82 -8.52
N ASN A 105 0.26 -4.20 -8.21
CA ASN A 105 0.03 -2.77 -8.40
C ASN A 105 0.28 -1.96 -7.11
N PHE A 106 0.43 -2.64 -5.97
CA PHE A 106 0.83 -2.04 -4.72
C PHE A 106 2.37 -1.88 -4.67
N ILE A 107 2.88 -0.87 -5.39
CA ILE A 107 4.31 -0.62 -5.52
C ILE A 107 4.82 0.28 -4.38
N ASN A 108 5.54 -0.31 -3.43
CA ASN A 108 6.31 0.40 -2.42
C ASN A 108 7.59 -0.38 -2.08
N ASP A 109 8.67 0.31 -1.74
CA ASP A 109 9.98 -0.31 -1.49
C ASP A 109 10.07 -1.03 -0.15
N LYS A 110 9.18 -0.69 0.81
CA LYS A 110 9.27 -1.15 2.20
C LYS A 110 8.13 -2.05 2.62
N ILE A 111 6.95 -1.91 2.00
CA ILE A 111 5.73 -2.60 2.40
C ILE A 111 5.05 -3.18 1.17
N GLU A 112 4.42 -4.34 1.31
CA GLU A 112 3.60 -4.94 0.25
C GLU A 112 2.31 -5.54 0.79
N LEU A 113 1.32 -5.71 -0.09
CA LEU A 113 0.22 -6.63 0.15
C LEU A 113 0.74 -8.07 0.18
N THR A 114 0.17 -8.90 1.04
CA THR A 114 0.52 -10.33 1.09
C THR A 114 -0.06 -11.08 -0.11
N ALA A 115 -1.23 -10.67 -0.60
CA ALA A 115 -1.96 -11.20 -1.75
C ALA A 115 -2.83 -10.11 -2.39
N ASP A 116 -3.38 -10.39 -3.57
CA ASP A 116 -4.41 -9.55 -4.19
C ASP A 116 -5.62 -9.43 -3.23
N ALA A 117 -6.19 -8.22 -3.14
CA ALA A 117 -7.38 -8.03 -2.32
C ALA A 117 -8.55 -8.85 -2.88
N THR A 118 -9.19 -9.61 -2.00
CA THR A 118 -10.44 -10.30 -2.33
C THR A 118 -11.60 -9.33 -2.11
N ILE A 119 -12.31 -8.99 -3.18
CA ILE A 119 -13.56 -8.22 -3.07
C ILE A 119 -14.69 -9.20 -2.70
N PRO A 120 -15.33 -9.06 -1.53
CA PRO A 120 -16.43 -9.93 -1.13
C PRO A 120 -17.62 -9.87 -2.09
N ILE A 121 -18.53 -10.83 -1.96
CA ILE A 121 -19.81 -10.80 -2.67
C ILE A 121 -20.63 -9.56 -2.29
N LYS A 122 -21.56 -9.17 -3.17
CA LYS A 122 -22.44 -8.03 -2.95
C LYS A 122 -23.16 -8.12 -1.60
N PRO A 123 -23.01 -7.12 -0.70
CA PRO A 123 -23.73 -7.10 0.56
C PRO A 123 -25.24 -6.95 0.35
N THR A 124 -26.04 -7.49 1.27
CA THR A 124 -27.50 -7.32 1.24
C THR A 124 -27.94 -6.04 1.95
N GLY A 125 -28.92 -5.33 1.40
CA GLY A 125 -29.47 -4.13 2.02
C GLY A 125 -28.44 -3.01 2.14
N ALA A 126 -28.40 -2.37 3.32
CA ALA A 126 -27.52 -1.24 3.63
C ALA A 126 -26.15 -1.63 4.21
N ALA A 127 -25.79 -2.92 4.17
CA ALA A 127 -24.51 -3.39 4.73
C ALA A 127 -23.31 -2.85 3.94
N SER A 128 -22.20 -2.60 4.63
CA SER A 128 -20.94 -2.21 4.01
C SER A 128 -20.33 -3.37 3.22
N LEU A 129 -19.60 -3.02 2.16
CA LEU A 129 -18.66 -3.92 1.50
C LEU A 129 -17.33 -3.85 2.27
N ASP A 130 -16.96 -4.95 2.91
CA ASP A 130 -15.80 -5.03 3.80
C ASP A 130 -14.61 -5.65 3.08
N VAL A 131 -13.74 -4.82 2.50
CA VAL A 131 -12.54 -5.28 1.77
C VAL A 131 -11.36 -5.38 2.72
N LYS A 132 -10.89 -6.60 2.97
CA LYS A 132 -9.73 -6.87 3.83
C LYS A 132 -8.42 -6.75 3.06
N LEU A 133 -7.51 -5.92 3.56
CA LEU A 133 -6.14 -5.76 3.11
C LEU A 133 -5.18 -6.27 4.17
N ILE A 134 -4.21 -7.08 3.76
CA ILE A 134 -3.18 -7.62 4.65
C ILE A 134 -1.82 -7.22 4.08
N PHE A 135 -1.03 -6.54 4.90
CA PHE A 135 0.27 -6.00 4.55
C PHE A 135 1.37 -6.72 5.31
N LYS A 136 2.56 -6.76 4.72
CA LYS A 136 3.80 -7.12 5.40
C LYS A 136 4.93 -6.18 4.99
N ALA A 137 5.89 -6.00 5.89
CA ALA A 137 7.14 -5.34 5.54
C ALA A 137 7.97 -6.24 4.61
N LYS A 138 8.57 -5.66 3.57
CA LYS A 138 9.53 -6.35 2.69
C LYS A 138 10.85 -6.49 3.43
N ALA A 139 11.54 -7.62 3.32
CA ALA A 139 12.89 -7.73 3.88
C ALA A 139 13.83 -6.68 3.22
N PRO A 140 14.75 -6.04 3.98
CA PRO A 140 15.06 -6.24 5.40
C PRO A 140 14.32 -5.26 6.34
N TYR A 141 13.11 -4.83 6.00
CA TYR A 141 12.33 -3.92 6.84
C TYR A 141 11.41 -4.69 7.80
N GLU A 142 11.04 -4.05 8.90
CA GLU A 142 10.07 -4.55 9.88
C GLU A 142 9.07 -3.44 10.23
N PHE A 143 7.85 -3.79 10.63
CA PHE A 143 6.90 -2.79 11.13
C PHE A 143 7.38 -2.19 12.46
N ASP A 144 7.25 -0.87 12.61
CA ASP A 144 7.54 -0.18 13.87
C ASP A 144 6.36 -0.21 14.85
N THR A 145 6.53 0.46 16.00
CA THR A 145 5.52 0.56 17.06
C THR A 145 4.22 1.25 16.64
N THR A 146 4.22 2.05 15.55
CA THR A 146 2.98 2.65 15.01
C THR A 146 2.04 1.59 14.42
N ILE A 147 2.58 0.41 14.08
CA ILE A 147 1.81 -0.76 13.66
C ILE A 147 1.77 -1.81 14.78
N THR A 148 2.89 -2.21 15.36
CA THR A 148 2.94 -3.37 16.27
C THR A 148 2.21 -3.14 17.60
N THR A 149 2.12 -1.87 18.03
CA THR A 149 1.38 -1.45 19.22
C THR A 149 0.37 -0.34 18.95
N GLY A 150 0.30 0.13 17.70
CA GLY A 150 -0.58 1.21 17.30
C GLY A 150 -2.02 0.77 17.11
N ALA A 151 -2.91 1.76 17.06
CA ALA A 151 -4.35 1.50 16.99
C ALA A 151 -4.91 1.57 15.56
N ALA A 152 -4.17 2.03 14.56
CA ALA A 152 -4.69 2.24 13.21
C ALA A 152 -4.99 0.91 12.48
N TYR A 153 -4.13 -0.09 12.67
CA TYR A 153 -4.18 -1.40 12.01
C TYR A 153 -4.24 -2.51 13.06
N ILE A 154 -4.74 -3.70 12.69
CA ILE A 154 -4.59 -4.90 13.54
C ILE A 154 -3.30 -5.60 13.18
N TYR A 155 -2.38 -5.69 14.14
CA TYR A 155 -1.12 -6.39 13.96
C TYR A 155 -1.21 -7.85 14.42
N SER A 156 -0.71 -8.78 13.59
CA SER A 156 -0.47 -10.17 13.94
C SER A 156 1.03 -10.38 14.18
N ASP A 157 1.42 -10.69 15.42
CA ASP A 157 2.82 -10.93 15.77
C ASP A 157 3.34 -12.27 15.21
N SER A 158 2.48 -13.28 15.11
CA SER A 158 2.85 -14.59 14.56
C SER A 158 3.17 -14.50 13.06
N ASP A 159 2.38 -13.72 12.32
CA ASP A 159 2.51 -13.61 10.87
C ASP A 159 3.35 -12.40 10.44
N LYS A 160 3.67 -11.51 11.38
CA LYS A 160 4.29 -10.20 11.16
C LYS A 160 3.53 -9.37 10.11
N THR A 161 2.19 -9.42 10.18
CA THR A 161 1.30 -8.72 9.23
C THR A 161 0.48 -7.62 9.89
N ALA A 162 0.13 -6.59 9.11
CA ALA A 162 -0.81 -5.55 9.49
C ALA A 162 -2.09 -5.67 8.65
N THR A 163 -3.26 -5.65 9.29
CA THR A 163 -4.56 -5.78 8.63
C THR A 163 -5.33 -4.47 8.69
N LEU A 164 -5.95 -4.09 7.58
CA LEU A 164 -6.95 -3.03 7.47
C LEU A 164 -8.18 -3.55 6.73
N THR A 165 -9.38 -3.27 7.25
CA THR A 165 -10.65 -3.51 6.57
C THR A 165 -11.20 -2.18 6.07
N LEU A 166 -11.33 -2.02 4.76
CA LEU A 166 -12.05 -0.90 4.16
C LEU A 166 -13.55 -1.20 4.25
N LYS A 167 -14.30 -0.38 4.99
CA LYS A 167 -15.75 -0.54 5.16
C LYS A 167 -16.46 0.46 4.26
N ILE A 168 -16.80 0.02 3.07
CA ILE A 168 -17.32 0.86 1.99
C ILE A 168 -18.84 0.85 2.04
N SER A 169 -19.47 2.01 2.08
CA SER A 169 -20.93 2.17 2.04
C SER A 169 -21.34 2.91 0.75
N PRO A 170 -22.40 2.45 0.05
CA PRO A 170 -22.83 3.06 -1.20
C PRO A 170 -23.48 4.42 -0.96
N GLU A 171 -23.53 5.25 -1.99
CA GLU A 171 -24.36 6.44 -2.06
C GLU A 171 -25.83 5.98 -2.09
N GLY A 172 -26.57 6.26 -1.01
CA GLY A 172 -27.94 5.79 -0.82
C GLY A 172 -28.06 4.67 0.21
N VAL A 173 -29.15 3.89 0.12
CA VAL A 173 -29.55 2.94 1.17
C VAL A 173 -29.17 1.49 0.87
N LYS A 174 -28.75 1.15 -0.36
CA LYS A 174 -28.38 -0.21 -0.74
C LYS A 174 -27.52 -0.28 -2.00
N TRP A 175 -26.79 -1.38 -2.15
CA TRP A 175 -26.08 -1.74 -3.36
C TRP A 175 -27.02 -2.14 -4.50
N GLU A 176 -26.71 -1.68 -5.71
CA GLU A 176 -27.30 -2.10 -7.00
C GLU A 176 -26.49 -3.22 -7.62
#